data_AF-R6RES4-F1
#
_entry.id   AF-R6RES4-F1
#
_cell.length_a   1.000
_cell.length_b   1.000
_cell.length_c   1.000
_cell.angle_alpha   90.00
_cell.angle_beta   90.00
_cell.angle_gamma   90.00
#
_symmetry.space_group_name_H-M   'P 1'
#
loop_
_entity.id
_entity.type
_entity.pdbx_description
1 polymer ?
#
loop_
_entity_poly.entity_id
_entity_poly.type
_entity_poly.pdbx_seq_one_letter_code
_entity_poly.pdbx_strand_id
1 'polypeptide(L)'
;MKKNLKNVLLVSLLFTGVIACNEVATSETSTSSETSTSETTTSEVANELTIEDLFVYKNYKMRPYITFTKEKEDITYSFEGDAISIDDDGVITCNKEDKIVEVSATTEHLSTTFKVYTRGNFTDYQAKVQNRKVDFVTRGEQYGETLFIGDSFFDVAEFWNNFYDLYAGKNVRSAGISASTTTDWEIFAEDLIYPSEPKNIVIHCGTNNIFDDGKNANSTFYDVKRLIEKIHYVLEDTKIYYFGIEPRTYGAKGNSVSNTVVMLNQANKLIKEFCDNNAYLTYLDSPALCYNEDGSVKTEFFRDGTHPVLDNYAYYVDLLDEAGIVLEDKQVSSKIADFSTSVANSIGDSSRNIAYKGTNLNREFSLEGTLKIKQTGHNPHIQFSLDNTSFANRFLLWDNLTNGNFKIGYAINSNHDANADAGSTYVKKAEDLVLNWKILVTSKNAYLYINGDLKIIMLNIPNDATKSFLMGTEHAAVDFYNMKAISKEFDANEYNALLNDTIVKKYEASQETTRQVIRDKDF
;
A
#
# COMPACT_ATOMS: atom_id res chain seq x y z
N MET A 1 -9.01 -7.06 21.24
CA MET A 1 -9.12 -8.53 21.23
C MET A 1 -7.72 -9.09 21.39
N LYS A 2 -7.46 -9.82 22.48
CA LYS A 2 -6.18 -10.51 22.72
C LYS A 2 -6.01 -11.61 21.65
N LYS A 3 -4.91 -11.59 20.89
CA LYS A 3 -4.52 -12.72 20.03
C LYS A 3 -3.22 -13.31 20.56
N ASN A 4 -3.25 -14.64 20.64
CA ASN A 4 -2.27 -15.53 21.23
C ASN A 4 -0.93 -15.47 20.48
N LEU A 5 0.18 -15.20 21.20
CA LEU A 5 1.50 -15.63 20.77
C LEU A 5 1.56 -17.16 20.85
N LYS A 6 1.88 -17.80 19.73
CA LYS A 6 2.25 -19.22 19.70
C LYS A 6 3.77 -19.30 19.82
N ASN A 7 4.24 -19.99 20.85
CA ASN A 7 5.62 -20.45 20.96
C ASN A 7 6.02 -21.23 19.70
N VAL A 8 7.12 -20.81 19.05
CA VAL A 8 7.79 -21.59 18.00
C VAL A 8 9.07 -22.16 18.58
N LEU A 9 9.18 -23.48 18.48
CA LEU A 9 10.29 -24.30 18.92
C LEU A 9 11.41 -24.21 17.86
N LEU A 10 12.57 -23.66 18.22
CA LEU A 10 13.75 -23.63 17.34
C LEU A 10 14.39 -25.03 17.30
N VAL A 11 14.47 -25.65 16.12
CA VAL A 11 15.17 -26.93 15.90
C VAL A 11 16.58 -26.62 15.43
N SER A 12 17.57 -26.83 16.30
CA SER A 12 18.99 -26.74 15.95
C SER A 12 19.41 -27.97 15.12
N LEU A 13 19.80 -27.77 13.86
CA LEU A 13 20.49 -28.80 13.07
C LEU A 13 21.97 -28.88 13.48
N LEU A 14 22.32 -29.94 14.21
CA LEU A 14 23.71 -30.34 14.46
C LEU A 14 24.27 -31.08 13.24
N PHE A 15 25.27 -30.50 12.58
CA PHE A 15 26.12 -31.18 11.61
C PHE A 15 27.01 -32.19 12.36
N THR A 16 26.87 -33.49 12.07
CA THR A 16 27.80 -34.54 12.51
C THR A 16 28.71 -34.92 11.35
N GLY A 17 29.97 -34.49 11.42
CA GLY A 17 31.04 -34.96 10.54
C GLY A 17 31.52 -36.34 11.01
N VAL A 18 31.39 -37.35 10.15
CA VAL A 18 31.96 -38.69 10.36
C VAL A 18 33.39 -38.68 9.81
N ILE A 19 34.38 -38.85 10.69
CA ILE A 19 35.75 -39.22 10.29
C ILE A 19 35.96 -40.68 10.67
N ALA A 20 36.20 -41.51 9.65
CA ALA A 20 36.57 -42.91 9.81
C ALA A 20 38.03 -43.02 10.26
N CYS A 21 38.24 -43.77 11.34
CA CYS A 21 39.56 -44.18 11.83
C CYS A 21 39.92 -45.53 11.18
N ASN A 22 41.16 -45.68 10.72
CA ASN A 22 41.79 -47.00 10.60
C ASN A 22 43.31 -46.87 10.79
N GLU A 23 43.83 -47.60 11.77
CA GLU A 23 45.23 -47.73 12.15
C GLU A 23 46.03 -48.59 11.16
N VAL A 24 47.37 -48.43 11.11
CA VAL A 24 48.36 -49.42 11.59
C VAL A 24 49.81 -48.88 11.41
N ALA A 25 50.59 -49.16 12.47
CA ALA A 25 51.99 -48.90 12.86
C ALA A 25 53.14 -48.85 11.81
N THR A 26 54.20 -48.07 12.12
CA THR A 26 55.52 -48.60 12.63
C THR A 26 56.60 -47.53 12.89
N SER A 27 57.43 -47.83 13.92
CA SER A 27 58.84 -47.48 14.22
C SER A 27 59.31 -46.07 14.65
N GLU A 28 59.65 -45.99 15.95
CA GLU A 28 60.81 -45.39 16.63
C GLU A 28 61.69 -44.33 15.93
N THR A 29 61.80 -43.13 16.53
CA THR A 29 63.03 -42.68 17.23
C THR A 29 62.79 -41.42 18.06
N SER A 30 63.42 -41.37 19.22
CA SER A 30 63.34 -40.35 20.26
C SER A 30 64.10 -39.06 19.93
N THR A 31 63.48 -37.90 20.15
CA THR A 31 64.16 -36.68 20.66
C THR A 31 63.15 -35.74 21.30
N SER A 32 63.51 -35.26 22.49
CA SER A 32 62.75 -34.42 23.40
C SER A 32 62.51 -32.99 22.88
N SER A 33 61.26 -32.53 22.96
CA SER A 33 60.95 -31.10 23.01
C SER A 33 59.62 -30.90 23.76
N GLU A 34 59.70 -30.22 24.90
CA GLU A 34 58.55 -29.77 25.70
C GLU A 34 57.55 -29.06 24.79
N THR A 35 56.37 -29.65 24.64
CA THR A 35 55.25 -29.02 23.93
C THR A 35 54.20 -28.70 24.97
N SER A 36 54.11 -27.42 25.31
CA SER A 36 52.99 -26.81 26.01
C SER A 36 51.70 -27.19 25.28
N THR A 37 50.87 -28.03 25.90
CA THR A 37 49.49 -28.25 25.50
C THR A 37 48.73 -26.94 25.68
N SER A 38 48.59 -26.16 24.60
CA SER A 38 47.57 -25.12 24.53
C SER A 38 46.22 -25.81 24.42
N GLU A 39 45.54 -25.96 25.55
CA GLU A 39 44.10 -26.18 25.57
C GLU A 39 43.47 -25.04 24.76
N THR A 40 42.96 -25.36 23.58
CA THR A 40 42.10 -24.45 22.84
C THR A 40 40.74 -24.51 23.52
N THR A 41 40.60 -23.75 24.61
CA THR A 41 39.28 -23.38 25.13
C THR A 41 38.59 -22.57 24.04
N THR A 42 37.66 -23.20 23.33
CA THR A 42 36.60 -22.48 22.62
C THR A 42 35.85 -21.67 23.68
N SER A 43 36.20 -20.39 23.84
CA SER A 43 35.41 -19.49 24.68
C SER A 43 34.04 -19.37 24.02
N GLU A 44 33.01 -19.93 24.64
CA GLU A 44 31.64 -19.59 24.28
C GLU A 44 31.51 -18.08 24.44
N VAL A 45 31.25 -17.37 23.35
CA VAL A 45 30.96 -15.92 23.39
C VAL A 45 29.75 -15.74 24.31
N ALA A 46 29.83 -14.90 25.34
CA ALA A 46 28.70 -14.65 26.24
C ALA A 46 27.57 -13.93 25.46
N ASN A 47 26.30 -14.09 25.87
CA ASN A 47 25.24 -13.26 25.29
C ASN A 47 25.45 -11.81 25.78
N GLU A 48 25.53 -10.85 24.87
CA GLU A 48 25.66 -9.43 25.16
C GLU A 48 24.52 -8.65 24.50
N LEU A 49 23.99 -7.67 25.22
CA LEU A 49 23.02 -6.67 24.76
C LEU A 49 23.75 -5.36 24.53
N THR A 50 23.71 -4.85 23.30
CA THR A 50 24.21 -3.51 22.97
C THR A 50 23.10 -2.66 22.38
N ILE A 51 23.08 -1.39 22.79
CA ILE A 51 22.17 -0.39 22.26
C ILE A 51 22.98 0.85 21.92
N GLU A 52 22.85 1.32 20.69
CA GLU A 52 23.53 2.53 20.26
C GLU A 52 22.86 3.80 20.79
N ASP A 53 23.67 4.81 21.02
CA ASP A 53 23.22 6.19 21.24
C ASP A 53 22.30 6.65 20.09
N LEU A 54 21.20 7.32 20.44
CA LEU A 54 20.12 7.68 19.51
C LEU A 54 19.86 9.19 19.53
N PHE A 55 19.68 9.79 18.35
CA PHE A 55 19.15 11.15 18.22
C PHE A 55 17.65 11.05 17.95
N VAL A 56 16.82 11.78 18.69
CA VAL A 56 15.36 11.80 18.49
C VAL A 56 14.91 13.24 18.24
N TYR A 57 14.23 13.45 17.12
CA TYR A 57 13.73 14.76 16.70
C TYR A 57 12.29 14.96 17.14
N LYS A 58 11.93 16.19 17.52
CA LYS A 58 10.61 16.51 18.09
C LYS A 58 9.41 16.13 17.22
N ASN A 59 9.56 16.13 15.91
CA ASN A 59 8.52 15.82 14.93
C ASN A 59 8.56 14.38 14.42
N TYR A 60 9.44 13.54 14.95
CA TYR A 60 9.58 12.13 14.58
C TYR A 60 9.59 11.23 15.81
N LYS A 61 9.26 9.97 15.59
CA LYS A 61 9.42 8.89 16.55
C LYS A 61 10.54 7.99 16.09
N MET A 62 11.36 7.48 17.02
CA MET A 62 12.52 6.67 16.64
C MET A 62 12.72 5.54 17.64
N ARG A 63 13.18 4.40 17.13
CA ARG A 63 13.50 3.22 17.93
C ARG A 63 15.02 3.07 18.06
N PRO A 64 15.52 2.65 19.23
CA PRO A 64 16.94 2.36 19.39
C PRO A 64 17.39 1.21 18.48
N TYR A 65 18.66 1.23 18.05
CA TYR A 65 19.27 0.08 17.41
C TYR A 65 19.73 -0.91 18.47
N ILE A 66 19.18 -2.12 18.45
CA ILE A 66 19.40 -3.14 19.46
C ILE A 66 20.12 -4.31 18.81
N THR A 67 21.18 -4.80 19.43
CA THR A 67 21.87 -6.03 19.01
C THR A 67 21.99 -6.99 20.18
N PHE A 68 21.66 -8.25 19.92
CA PHE A 68 21.97 -9.38 20.78
C PHE A 68 23.01 -10.26 20.08
N THR A 69 24.05 -10.68 20.79
CA THR A 69 25.05 -11.60 20.19
C THR A 69 24.53 -13.03 20.01
N LYS A 70 23.46 -13.40 20.73
CA LYS A 70 22.82 -14.73 20.64
C LYS A 70 21.30 -14.62 20.56
N GLU A 71 20.63 -14.66 21.71
CA GLU A 71 19.17 -14.76 21.80
C GLU A 71 18.55 -13.41 22.12
N LYS A 72 17.44 -13.09 21.43
CA LYS A 72 16.62 -11.90 21.67
C LYS A 72 15.80 -12.09 22.93
N GLU A 73 15.83 -11.09 23.81
CA GLU A 73 15.06 -11.06 25.05
C GLU A 73 14.21 -9.78 25.11
N ASP A 74 13.10 -9.83 25.83
CA ASP A 74 12.25 -8.65 26.06
C ASP A 74 13.01 -7.60 26.88
N ILE A 75 12.99 -6.36 26.41
CA ILE A 75 13.69 -5.24 27.05
C ILE A 75 12.69 -4.36 27.78
N THR A 76 12.99 -4.05 29.04
CA THR A 76 12.35 -2.98 29.79
C THR A 76 13.28 -1.77 29.84
N TYR A 77 12.73 -0.58 29.58
CA TYR A 77 13.46 0.68 29.65
C TYR A 77 13.12 1.46 30.93
N SER A 78 14.13 2.10 31.51
CA SER A 78 13.98 3.04 32.62
C SER A 78 14.88 4.25 32.43
N PHE A 79 14.37 5.43 32.79
CA PHE A 79 15.08 6.69 32.68
C PHE A 79 14.47 7.72 33.64
N GLU A 80 15.21 8.80 33.89
CA GLU A 80 14.78 9.89 34.76
C GLU A 80 14.37 11.13 33.96
N GLY A 81 13.40 11.88 34.49
CA GLY A 81 12.91 13.12 33.90
C GLY A 81 11.79 12.94 32.87
N ASP A 82 11.51 14.00 32.10
CA ASP A 82 10.35 14.11 31.20
C ASP A 82 10.72 14.59 29.79
N ALA A 83 12.01 14.56 29.45
CA ALA A 83 12.49 15.03 28.14
C ALA A 83 12.16 14.08 27.00
N ILE A 84 11.92 12.80 27.29
CA ILE A 84 11.49 11.78 26.35
C ILE A 84 10.32 10.97 26.93
N SER A 85 9.62 10.26 26.07
CA SER A 85 8.72 9.16 26.42
C SER A 85 9.15 7.92 25.65
N ILE A 86 9.05 6.75 26.26
CA ILE A 86 9.26 5.45 25.59
C ILE A 86 7.96 4.67 25.75
N ASP A 87 7.37 4.20 24.65
CA ASP A 87 6.17 3.37 24.69
C ASP A 87 6.49 1.88 24.91
N ASP A 88 5.45 1.05 25.01
CA ASP A 88 5.56 -0.38 25.31
C ASP A 88 6.36 -1.16 24.24
N ASP A 89 6.46 -0.63 23.02
CA ASP A 89 7.25 -1.23 21.94
C ASP A 89 8.70 -0.71 21.94
N GLY A 90 9.07 0.21 22.84
CA GLY A 90 10.39 0.81 22.91
C GLY A 90 10.58 2.00 21.95
N VAL A 91 9.50 2.56 21.39
CA VAL A 91 9.57 3.74 20.51
C VAL A 91 9.73 5.00 21.35
N ILE A 92 10.73 5.79 21.01
CA ILE A 92 11.11 6.99 21.74
C ILE A 92 10.53 8.24 21.06
N THR A 93 9.83 9.05 21.84
CA THR A 93 9.31 10.37 21.44
C THR A 93 10.07 11.48 22.18
N CYS A 94 10.45 12.54 21.47
CA CYS A 94 11.07 13.72 22.06
C CYS A 94 10.01 14.69 22.60
N ASN A 95 10.00 14.93 23.92
CA ASN A 95 9.12 15.89 24.57
C ASN A 95 9.78 17.26 24.82
N LYS A 96 11.10 17.27 25.05
CA LYS A 96 11.90 18.49 25.28
C LYS A 96 13.19 18.45 24.47
N GLU A 97 13.46 19.54 23.76
CA GLU A 97 14.63 19.69 22.88
C GLU A 97 15.92 19.93 23.67
N ASP A 98 17.07 19.64 23.04
CA ASP A 98 18.42 19.92 23.54
C ASP A 98 18.72 19.32 24.93
N LYS A 99 18.28 18.07 25.14
CA LYS A 99 18.57 17.26 26.32
C LYS A 99 19.35 16.01 25.95
N ILE A 100 19.99 15.45 26.97
CA ILE A 100 20.62 14.13 26.94
C ILE A 100 19.97 13.35 28.07
N VAL A 101 19.34 12.23 27.73
CA VAL A 101 18.72 11.31 28.69
C VAL A 101 19.51 10.01 28.67
N GLU A 102 20.04 9.60 29.81
CA GLU A 102 20.62 8.27 29.98
C GLU A 102 19.48 7.28 30.24
N VAL A 103 19.40 6.24 29.42
CA VAL A 103 18.36 5.22 29.47
C VAL A 103 19.02 3.89 29.83
N SER A 104 18.49 3.23 30.86
CA SER A 104 18.85 1.86 31.21
C SER A 104 17.91 0.89 30.51
N ALA A 105 18.47 -0.08 29.80
CA ALA A 105 17.77 -1.15 29.12
C ALA A 105 18.12 -2.48 29.79
N THR A 106 17.11 -3.17 30.31
CA THR A 106 17.27 -4.41 31.07
C THR A 106 16.39 -5.51 30.50
N THR A 107 16.96 -6.70 30.34
CA THR A 107 16.22 -7.94 30.05
C THR A 107 16.17 -8.80 31.31
N GLU A 108 15.72 -10.05 31.19
CA GLU A 108 15.81 -11.02 32.29
C GLU A 108 17.27 -11.26 32.72
N HIS A 109 18.21 -11.26 31.76
CA HIS A 109 19.61 -11.65 32.01
C HIS A 109 20.65 -10.56 31.73
N LEU A 110 20.30 -9.55 30.94
CA LEU A 110 21.24 -8.59 30.38
C LEU A 110 20.84 -7.17 30.78
N SER A 111 21.84 -6.28 30.79
CA SER A 111 21.65 -4.86 31.10
C SER A 111 22.66 -4.05 30.34
N THR A 112 22.23 -2.91 29.80
CA THR A 112 23.12 -1.90 29.22
C THR A 112 22.54 -0.50 29.42
N THR A 113 23.33 0.53 29.16
CA THR A 113 22.86 1.91 29.10
C THR A 113 23.20 2.52 27.76
N PHE A 114 22.36 3.46 27.32
CA PHE A 114 22.58 4.27 26.11
C PHE A 114 22.05 5.67 26.32
N LYS A 115 22.49 6.62 25.49
CA LYS A 115 22.04 8.00 25.56
C LYS A 115 21.06 8.33 24.45
N VAL A 116 19.99 9.01 24.83
CA VAL A 116 19.06 9.65 23.91
C VAL A 116 19.34 11.14 23.87
N TYR A 117 19.73 11.64 22.70
CA TYR A 117 19.95 13.04 22.42
C TYR A 117 18.70 13.63 21.77
N THR A 118 17.98 14.48 22.49
CA THR A 118 16.79 15.12 21.92
C THR A 118 17.18 16.34 21.08
N ARG A 119 16.44 16.56 19.99
CA ARG A 119 16.68 17.64 19.03
C ARG A 119 15.37 18.35 18.72
N GLY A 120 15.47 19.57 18.20
CA GLY A 120 14.35 20.28 17.58
C GLY A 120 13.77 19.54 16.39
N ASN A 121 12.91 20.21 15.62
CA ASN A 121 12.32 19.60 14.44
C ASN A 121 13.40 19.26 13.41
N PHE A 122 13.39 18.04 12.89
CA PHE A 122 14.06 17.72 11.63
C PHE A 122 13.18 18.24 10.50
N THR A 123 13.58 19.40 9.95
CA THR A 123 12.80 20.08 8.91
C THR A 123 13.13 19.58 7.51
N ASP A 124 14.29 18.96 7.35
CA ASP A 124 14.71 18.38 6.08
C ASP A 124 13.71 17.28 5.70
N TYR A 125 13.30 17.30 4.43
CA TYR A 125 12.30 16.38 3.86
C TYR A 125 10.90 16.38 4.51
N GLN A 126 10.63 17.20 5.53
CA GLN A 126 9.36 17.17 6.28
C GLN A 126 8.14 17.23 5.36
N ALA A 127 8.15 18.14 4.37
CA ALA A 127 7.06 18.25 3.40
C ALA A 127 6.91 16.97 2.54
N LYS A 128 8.01 16.36 2.11
CA LYS A 128 7.99 15.11 1.32
C LYS A 128 7.45 13.94 2.16
N VAL A 129 7.89 13.79 3.41
CA VAL A 129 7.37 12.79 4.34
C VAL A 129 5.87 12.96 4.56
N GLN A 130 5.41 14.19 4.82
CA GLN A 130 3.97 14.44 5.00
C GLN A 130 3.17 14.13 3.73
N ASN A 131 3.69 14.47 2.55
CA ASN A 131 3.05 14.12 1.28
C ASN A 131 2.94 12.59 1.10
N ARG A 132 3.96 11.82 1.51
CA ARG A 132 3.88 10.34 1.51
C ARG A 132 2.80 9.85 2.47
N LYS A 133 2.72 10.36 3.70
CA LYS A 133 1.65 10.00 4.65
C LYS A 133 0.26 10.31 4.09
N VAL A 134 0.08 11.44 3.40
CA VAL A 134 -1.20 11.79 2.76
C VAL A 134 -1.51 10.87 1.58
N ASP A 135 -0.55 10.58 0.71
CA ASP A 135 -0.73 9.63 -0.40
C ASP A 135 -1.10 8.23 0.14
N PHE A 136 -0.47 7.82 1.24
CA PHE A 136 -0.71 6.53 1.89
C PHE A 136 -2.15 6.40 2.39
N VAL A 137 -2.67 7.44 3.03
CA VAL A 137 -4.08 7.51 3.46
C VAL A 137 -5.02 7.53 2.24
N THR A 138 -4.67 8.29 1.20
CA THR A 138 -5.49 8.45 0.00
C THR A 138 -5.64 7.14 -0.78
N ARG A 139 -4.60 6.31 -0.81
CA ARG A 139 -4.60 4.99 -1.47
C ARG A 139 -5.28 3.89 -0.67
N GLY A 140 -5.53 4.12 0.61
CA GLY A 140 -6.13 3.16 1.55
C GLY A 140 -5.11 2.18 2.15
N GLU A 141 -5.49 1.59 3.28
CA GLU A 141 -4.75 0.51 3.93
C GLU A 141 -4.86 -0.77 3.11
N GLN A 142 -3.73 -1.46 2.92
CA GLN A 142 -3.70 -2.74 2.22
C GLN A 142 -2.75 -3.70 2.93
N TYR A 143 -3.25 -4.89 3.27
CA TYR A 143 -2.46 -5.94 3.87
C TYR A 143 -1.53 -6.60 2.84
N GLY A 144 -0.31 -6.94 3.25
CA GLY A 144 0.64 -7.65 2.42
C GLY A 144 1.25 -6.81 1.29
N GLU A 145 1.32 -5.49 1.46
CA GLU A 145 1.86 -4.60 0.43
C GLU A 145 3.37 -4.78 0.19
N THR A 146 3.81 -4.44 -1.03
CA THR A 146 5.22 -4.27 -1.34
C THR A 146 5.56 -2.77 -1.32
N LEU A 147 6.46 -2.38 -0.42
CA LEU A 147 6.83 -1.00 -0.18
C LEU A 147 8.19 -0.67 -0.80
N PHE A 148 8.22 0.28 -1.73
CA PHE A 148 9.44 0.82 -2.32
C PHE A 148 9.92 2.01 -1.49
N ILE A 149 11.10 1.91 -0.89
CA ILE A 149 11.75 2.96 -0.11
C ILE A 149 13.07 3.35 -0.74
N GLY A 150 13.52 4.57 -0.51
CA GLY A 150 14.79 5.00 -1.06
C GLY A 150 14.84 6.46 -1.46
N ASP A 151 15.84 6.78 -2.25
CA ASP A 151 16.10 8.12 -2.74
C ASP A 151 15.25 8.49 -3.97
N SER A 152 15.79 9.37 -4.82
CA SER A 152 15.11 9.91 -5.99
C SER A 152 14.76 8.85 -7.02
N PHE A 153 15.46 7.73 -7.09
CA PHE A 153 15.15 6.66 -8.05
C PHE A 153 13.75 6.08 -7.81
N PHE A 154 13.31 6.03 -6.55
CA PHE A 154 11.96 5.56 -6.21
C PHE A 154 10.99 6.70 -5.92
N ASP A 155 11.37 7.97 -6.11
CA ASP A 155 10.47 9.09 -5.93
C ASP A 155 9.54 9.25 -7.15
N VAL A 156 8.31 8.74 -6.99
CA VAL A 156 7.26 8.76 -8.03
C VAL A 156 6.69 10.14 -8.35
N ALA A 157 6.98 11.17 -7.54
CA ALA A 157 6.48 12.52 -7.81
C ALA A 157 7.29 13.22 -8.91
N GLU A 158 8.57 12.87 -9.07
CA GLU A 158 9.50 13.61 -9.93
C GLU A 158 10.26 12.72 -10.93
N PHE A 159 10.55 11.46 -10.60
CA PHE A 159 11.45 10.61 -11.39
C PHE A 159 10.73 9.38 -11.96
N TRP A 160 10.16 8.53 -11.11
CA TRP A 160 9.46 7.31 -11.54
C TRP A 160 7.95 7.52 -11.66
N ASN A 161 7.53 8.49 -12.49
CA ASN A 161 6.15 8.98 -12.50
C ASN A 161 5.12 8.00 -13.14
N ASN A 162 5.57 6.99 -13.89
CA ASN A 162 4.74 5.91 -14.44
C ASN A 162 4.72 4.66 -13.54
N PHE A 163 5.25 4.72 -12.31
CA PHE A 163 5.31 3.59 -11.36
C PHE A 163 3.97 2.86 -11.19
N TYR A 164 2.88 3.61 -10.96
CA TYR A 164 1.56 3.01 -10.74
C TYR A 164 0.92 2.45 -12.02
N ASP A 165 1.38 2.87 -13.20
CA ASP A 165 0.94 2.30 -14.47
C ASP A 165 1.66 0.96 -14.72
N LEU A 166 2.97 0.89 -14.44
CA LEU A 166 3.76 -0.34 -14.54
C LEU A 166 3.28 -1.43 -13.58
N TYR A 167 2.85 -1.05 -12.39
CA TYR A 167 2.32 -1.96 -11.38
C TYR A 167 0.79 -1.92 -11.26
N ALA A 168 0.09 -1.62 -12.36
CA ALA A 168 -1.37 -1.55 -12.37
C ALA A 168 -2.01 -2.84 -11.80
N GLY A 169 -2.91 -2.68 -10.84
CA GLY A 169 -3.61 -3.79 -10.18
C GLY A 169 -2.83 -4.49 -9.07
N LYS A 170 -1.54 -4.16 -8.84
CA LYS A 170 -0.73 -4.73 -7.76
C LYS A 170 -0.82 -3.90 -6.48
N ASN A 171 -0.66 -4.57 -5.34
CA ASN A 171 -0.57 -3.97 -4.01
C ASN A 171 0.86 -3.46 -3.76
N VAL A 172 1.24 -2.44 -4.51
CA VAL A 172 2.53 -1.76 -4.37
C VAL A 172 2.35 -0.31 -3.98
N ARG A 173 3.36 0.23 -3.29
CA ARG A 173 3.41 1.61 -2.84
C ARG A 173 4.84 2.10 -2.89
N SER A 174 5.03 3.36 -3.29
CA SER A 174 6.32 4.02 -3.14
C SER A 174 6.30 5.05 -2.01
N ALA A 175 7.29 4.93 -1.13
CA ALA A 175 7.67 5.90 -0.12
C ALA A 175 8.87 6.77 -0.54
N GLY A 176 9.46 6.56 -1.72
CA GLY A 176 10.74 7.16 -2.14
C GLY A 176 10.80 8.68 -1.94
N ILE A 177 11.94 9.18 -1.44
CA ILE A 177 12.15 10.60 -1.12
C ILE A 177 13.42 11.07 -1.81
N SER A 178 13.28 11.93 -2.81
CA SER A 178 14.42 12.46 -3.54
C SER A 178 15.43 13.18 -2.63
N ALA A 179 16.72 12.93 -2.90
CA ALA A 179 17.93 13.31 -2.16
C ALA A 179 18.15 12.63 -0.78
N SER A 180 17.25 11.76 -0.33
CA SER A 180 17.44 11.09 0.96
C SER A 180 18.62 10.12 0.98
N THR A 181 19.18 9.92 2.16
CA THR A 181 20.26 8.98 2.48
C THR A 181 19.75 7.85 3.37
N THR A 182 20.57 6.82 3.57
CA THR A 182 20.28 5.75 4.54
C THR A 182 19.99 6.27 5.94
N THR A 183 20.72 7.30 6.40
CA THR A 183 20.51 7.93 7.71
C THR A 183 19.20 8.68 7.82
N ASP A 184 18.72 9.29 6.74
CA ASP A 184 17.40 9.93 6.71
C ASP A 184 16.29 8.88 6.84
N TRP A 185 16.44 7.73 6.16
CA TRP A 185 15.48 6.63 6.23
C TRP A 185 15.37 6.00 7.63
N GLU A 186 16.41 6.07 8.46
CA GLU A 186 16.31 5.70 9.88
C GLU A 186 15.37 6.62 10.67
N ILE A 187 15.28 7.90 10.30
CA ILE A 187 14.36 8.87 10.91
C ILE A 187 12.93 8.62 10.44
N PHE A 188 12.75 8.22 9.17
CA PHE A 188 11.43 8.07 8.56
C PHE A 188 10.76 6.72 8.86
N ALA A 189 11.51 5.71 9.32
CA ALA A 189 11.06 4.32 9.38
C ALA A 189 9.77 4.12 10.19
N GLU A 190 9.66 4.73 11.38
CA GLU A 190 8.46 4.66 12.24
C GLU A 190 7.21 5.29 11.60
N ASP A 191 7.40 6.25 10.70
CA ASP A 191 6.29 6.96 10.05
C ASP A 191 5.90 6.35 8.69
N LEU A 192 6.87 5.79 7.96
CA LEU A 192 6.69 5.42 6.54
C LEU A 192 6.89 3.93 6.24
N ILE A 193 7.54 3.16 7.11
CA ILE A 193 7.86 1.75 6.86
C ILE A 193 7.02 0.84 7.77
N TYR A 194 7.22 0.97 9.08
CA TYR A 194 6.65 0.03 10.04
C TYR A 194 5.12 0.02 10.12
N PRO A 195 4.41 1.16 9.98
CA PRO A 195 2.94 1.17 10.14
C PRO A 195 2.18 0.28 9.17
N SER A 196 2.75 -0.08 8.01
CA SER A 196 2.08 -0.93 7.02
C SER A 196 2.49 -2.40 7.07
N GLU A 197 3.46 -2.77 7.93
CA GLU A 197 3.98 -4.15 8.06
C GLU A 197 4.15 -4.85 6.69
N PRO A 198 4.93 -4.26 5.76
CA PRO A 198 4.95 -4.69 4.37
C PRO A 198 5.47 -6.12 4.22
N LYS A 199 4.90 -6.89 3.29
CA LYS A 199 5.36 -8.24 2.97
C LYS A 199 6.75 -8.22 2.34
N ASN A 200 6.96 -7.26 1.45
CA ASN A 200 8.24 -7.02 0.80
C ASN A 200 8.63 -5.55 0.94
N ILE A 201 9.91 -5.27 1.15
CA ILE A 201 10.48 -3.93 1.02
C ILE A 201 11.48 -3.94 -0.12
N VAL A 202 11.35 -2.99 -1.03
CA VAL A 202 12.30 -2.77 -2.12
C VAL A 202 13.08 -1.49 -1.81
N ILE A 203 14.41 -1.58 -1.71
CA ILE A 203 15.27 -0.48 -1.26
C ILE A 203 16.16 -0.03 -2.41
N HIS A 204 16.17 1.28 -2.64
CA HIS A 204 17.19 1.95 -3.43
C HIS A 204 17.77 3.13 -2.66
N CYS A 205 18.92 2.92 -2.02
CA CYS A 205 19.56 3.96 -1.22
C CYS A 205 21.06 3.71 -1.10
N GLY A 206 21.86 4.75 -1.11
CA GLY A 206 23.32 4.68 -0.99
C GLY A 206 24.06 5.60 -1.96
N THR A 207 23.44 5.99 -3.08
CA THR A 207 24.06 6.93 -4.02
C THR A 207 24.32 8.28 -3.33
N ASN A 208 23.35 8.84 -2.60
CA ASN A 208 23.54 10.14 -1.93
C ASN A 208 24.54 10.07 -0.76
N ASN A 209 24.74 8.90 -0.13
CA ASN A 209 25.82 8.73 0.83
C ASN A 209 27.21 8.93 0.18
N ILE A 210 27.40 8.44 -1.04
CA ILE A 210 28.67 8.64 -1.76
C ILE A 210 28.74 10.06 -2.33
N PHE A 211 27.71 10.49 -3.06
CA PHE A 211 27.74 11.73 -3.84
C PHE A 211 27.55 12.99 -3.00
N ASP A 212 26.64 12.96 -2.02
CA ASP A 212 26.21 14.14 -1.27
C ASP A 212 26.80 14.18 0.14
N ASP A 213 26.95 13.04 0.83
CA ASP A 213 27.66 12.95 2.12
C ASP A 213 29.18 12.81 1.92
N GLY A 214 29.64 12.28 0.78
CA GLY A 214 31.07 12.10 0.52
C GLY A 214 31.66 10.88 1.21
N LYS A 215 30.83 9.89 1.55
CA LYS A 215 31.26 8.66 2.21
C LYS A 215 32.02 7.78 1.23
N ASN A 216 33.00 7.06 1.75
CA ASN A 216 33.71 6.03 0.99
C ASN A 216 32.88 4.73 0.91
N ALA A 217 33.40 3.73 0.19
CA ALA A 217 32.73 2.46 -0.02
C ALA A 217 32.36 1.73 1.29
N ASN A 218 33.30 1.64 2.25
CA ASN A 218 33.07 0.93 3.51
C ASN A 218 32.02 1.64 4.38
N SER A 219 32.15 2.96 4.52
CA SER A 219 31.18 3.75 5.29
C SER A 219 29.76 3.64 4.70
N THR A 220 29.65 3.71 3.37
CA THR A 220 28.37 3.54 2.67
C THR A 220 27.79 2.15 2.90
N PHE A 221 28.61 1.11 2.78
CA PHE A 221 28.20 -0.27 3.08
C PHE A 221 27.67 -0.42 4.51
N TYR A 222 28.38 0.12 5.52
CA TYR A 222 27.95 0.03 6.91
C TYR A 222 26.62 0.74 7.16
N ASP A 223 26.38 1.89 6.54
CA ASP A 223 25.10 2.59 6.69
C ASP A 223 23.94 1.84 6.03
N VAL A 224 24.18 1.25 4.84
CA VAL A 224 23.19 0.40 4.17
C VAL A 224 22.86 -0.83 5.02
N LYS A 225 23.90 -1.53 5.50
CA LYS A 225 23.77 -2.69 6.39
C LYS A 225 22.95 -2.33 7.63
N ARG A 226 23.31 -1.23 8.29
CA ARG A 226 22.63 -0.75 9.51
C ARG A 226 21.15 -0.44 9.26
N LEU A 227 20.81 0.26 8.17
CA LEU A 227 19.40 0.53 7.84
C LEU A 227 18.62 -0.77 7.63
N ILE A 228 19.20 -1.72 6.88
CA ILE A 228 18.56 -3.02 6.59
C ILE A 228 18.36 -3.83 7.87
N GLU A 229 19.37 -3.92 8.73
CA GLU A 229 19.29 -4.64 10.01
C GLU A 229 18.25 -4.01 10.95
N LYS A 230 18.16 -2.68 11.00
CA LYS A 230 17.10 -1.96 11.74
C LYS A 230 15.70 -2.32 11.24
N ILE A 231 15.52 -2.33 9.92
CA ILE A 231 14.23 -2.70 9.32
C ILE A 231 13.89 -4.14 9.65
N HIS A 232 14.82 -5.07 9.43
CA HIS A 232 14.59 -6.50 9.66
C HIS A 232 14.35 -6.85 11.13
N TYR A 233 14.99 -6.15 12.06
CA TYR A 233 14.76 -6.35 13.50
C TYR A 233 13.31 -6.09 13.92
N VAL A 234 12.64 -5.14 13.28
CA VAL A 234 11.22 -4.82 13.52
C VAL A 234 10.31 -5.70 12.67
N LEU A 235 10.73 -5.99 11.44
CA LEU A 235 9.96 -6.70 10.43
C LEU A 235 10.65 -8.02 10.05
N GLU A 236 10.68 -8.97 10.99
CA GLU A 236 11.43 -10.23 10.87
C GLU A 236 10.96 -11.11 9.70
N ASP A 237 9.67 -11.04 9.34
CA ASP A 237 9.09 -11.84 8.26
C ASP A 237 9.20 -11.17 6.87
N THR A 238 9.54 -9.89 6.82
CA THR A 238 9.58 -9.10 5.57
C THR A 238 10.76 -9.51 4.70
N LYS A 239 10.50 -9.72 3.40
CA LYS A 239 11.56 -9.94 2.40
C LYS A 239 12.06 -8.61 1.87
N ILE A 240 13.38 -8.45 1.78
CA ILE A 240 14.00 -7.19 1.39
C ILE A 240 14.77 -7.39 0.07
N TYR A 241 14.49 -6.55 -0.91
CA TYR A 241 15.13 -6.53 -2.22
C TYR A 241 15.94 -5.23 -2.32
N TYR A 242 17.25 -5.33 -2.47
CA TYR A 242 18.14 -4.16 -2.49
C TYR A 242 18.69 -3.95 -3.90
N PHE A 243 18.38 -2.78 -4.49
CA PHE A 243 18.99 -2.32 -5.73
C PHE A 243 20.40 -1.81 -5.47
N GLY A 244 21.37 -2.31 -6.24
CA GLY A 244 22.75 -1.82 -6.21
C GLY A 244 22.84 -0.32 -6.54
N ILE A 245 23.94 0.30 -6.13
CA ILE A 245 24.17 1.74 -6.32
C ILE A 245 24.70 2.01 -7.73
N GLU A 246 23.94 2.72 -8.55
CA GLU A 246 24.27 3.06 -9.93
C GLU A 246 25.34 4.17 -10.02
N PRO A 247 26.14 4.17 -11.10
CA PRO A 247 27.01 5.29 -11.41
C PRO A 247 26.23 6.56 -11.76
N ARG A 248 26.91 7.70 -11.66
CA ARG A 248 26.50 8.96 -12.29
C ARG A 248 27.47 9.31 -13.40
N THR A 249 27.07 10.17 -14.33
CA THR A 249 27.92 10.64 -15.44
C THR A 249 28.97 11.67 -15.00
N TYR A 250 28.96 12.04 -13.72
CA TYR A 250 29.92 12.91 -13.05
C TYR A 250 30.43 12.24 -11.77
N GLY A 251 31.58 12.68 -11.26
CA GLY A 251 32.18 12.10 -10.05
C GLY A 251 31.67 12.71 -8.74
N ALA A 252 31.74 11.94 -7.66
CA ALA A 252 31.33 12.36 -6.33
C ALA A 252 32.34 13.34 -5.70
N LYS A 253 31.87 14.46 -5.12
CA LYS A 253 32.66 15.45 -4.36
C LYS A 253 34.09 15.71 -4.87
N GLY A 254 34.22 16.07 -6.15
CA GLY A 254 35.52 16.42 -6.74
C GLY A 254 36.39 15.23 -7.16
N ASN A 255 35.90 14.00 -7.03
CA ASN A 255 36.53 12.83 -7.66
C ASN A 255 36.26 12.82 -9.16
N SER A 256 37.11 12.11 -9.91
CA SER A 256 36.80 11.75 -11.29
C SER A 256 35.67 10.72 -11.35
N VAL A 257 35.01 10.61 -12.50
CA VAL A 257 34.01 9.56 -12.76
C VAL A 257 34.62 8.18 -12.50
N SER A 258 35.80 7.89 -13.05
CA SER A 258 36.49 6.60 -12.89
C SER A 258 36.79 6.25 -11.44
N ASN A 259 37.27 7.21 -10.63
CA ASN A 259 37.52 6.97 -9.20
C ASN A 259 36.22 6.70 -8.43
N THR A 260 35.14 7.38 -8.81
CA THR A 260 33.82 7.18 -8.20
C THR A 260 33.27 5.79 -8.57
N VAL A 261 33.42 5.35 -9.82
CA VAL A 261 33.03 4.00 -10.26
C VAL A 261 33.76 2.90 -9.48
N VAL A 262 35.07 3.05 -9.23
CA VAL A 262 35.82 2.09 -8.39
C VAL A 262 35.22 2.00 -6.98
N MET A 263 34.87 3.15 -6.40
CA MET A 263 34.25 3.22 -5.08
C MET A 263 32.86 2.56 -5.05
N LEU A 264 32.03 2.83 -6.05
CA LEU A 264 30.70 2.23 -6.21
C LEU A 264 30.79 0.71 -6.35
N ASN A 265 31.70 0.22 -7.20
CA ASN A 265 31.92 -1.22 -7.39
C ASN A 265 32.36 -1.90 -6.09
N GLN A 266 33.20 -1.24 -5.29
CA GLN A 266 33.60 -1.77 -3.98
C GLN A 266 32.42 -1.79 -2.99
N ALA A 267 31.61 -0.73 -2.94
CA ALA A 267 30.44 -0.69 -2.07
C ALA A 267 29.41 -1.77 -2.46
N ASN A 268 29.07 -1.86 -3.75
CA ASN A 268 28.15 -2.86 -4.28
C ASN A 268 28.61 -4.29 -4.04
N LYS A 269 29.92 -4.56 -4.17
CA LYS A 269 30.49 -5.86 -3.83
C LYS A 269 30.22 -6.23 -2.36
N LEU A 270 30.50 -5.32 -1.43
CA LEU A 270 30.28 -5.57 0.00
C LEU A 270 28.79 -5.75 0.32
N ILE A 271 27.93 -4.93 -0.29
CA ILE A 271 26.48 -5.03 -0.10
C ILE A 271 25.95 -6.35 -0.65
N LYS A 272 26.39 -6.77 -1.84
CA LYS A 272 26.03 -8.05 -2.42
C LYS A 272 26.45 -9.21 -1.52
N GLU A 273 27.69 -9.20 -1.03
CA GLU A 273 28.18 -10.22 -0.08
C GLU A 273 27.33 -10.25 1.20
N PHE A 274 26.88 -9.11 1.69
CA PHE A 274 25.94 -9.05 2.82
C PHE A 274 24.57 -9.64 2.48
N CYS A 275 24.00 -9.32 1.31
CA CYS A 275 22.74 -9.92 0.86
C CYS A 275 22.86 -11.44 0.69
N ASP A 276 23.93 -11.92 0.06
CA ASP A 276 24.17 -13.36 -0.19
C ASP A 276 24.25 -14.17 1.13
N ASN A 277 24.66 -13.54 2.23
CA ASN A 277 24.77 -14.18 3.56
C ASN A 277 23.48 -14.12 4.40
N ASN A 278 22.40 -13.52 3.89
CA ASN A 278 21.17 -13.29 4.65
C ASN A 278 19.93 -13.72 3.84
N ALA A 279 19.24 -14.77 4.29
CA ALA A 279 18.12 -15.38 3.54
C ALA A 279 16.85 -14.50 3.40
N TYR A 280 16.78 -13.37 4.11
CA TYR A 280 15.71 -12.38 3.96
C TYR A 280 16.07 -11.27 2.94
N LEU A 281 17.29 -11.28 2.39
CA LEU A 281 17.79 -10.30 1.45
C LEU A 281 18.01 -10.89 0.05
N THR A 282 17.66 -10.10 -0.96
CA THR A 282 18.00 -10.35 -2.36
C THR A 282 18.67 -9.12 -2.94
N TYR A 283 19.88 -9.29 -3.49
CA TYR A 283 20.57 -8.23 -4.22
C TYR A 283 20.10 -8.18 -5.68
N LEU A 284 19.83 -6.97 -6.18
CA LEU A 284 19.45 -6.70 -7.56
C LEU A 284 20.58 -5.91 -8.22
N ASP A 285 21.19 -6.49 -9.26
CA ASP A 285 22.33 -5.90 -9.98
C ASP A 285 21.88 -4.85 -11.02
N SER A 286 21.15 -3.83 -10.55
CA SER A 286 20.80 -2.66 -11.36
C SER A 286 22.00 -1.86 -11.89
N PRO A 287 23.16 -1.76 -11.19
CA PRO A 287 24.31 -1.04 -11.72
C PRO A 287 24.82 -1.59 -13.05
N ALA A 288 24.67 -2.90 -13.29
CA ALA A 288 25.07 -3.53 -14.56
C ALA A 288 24.35 -2.95 -15.78
N LEU A 289 23.14 -2.40 -15.61
CA LEU A 289 22.36 -1.74 -16.68
C LEU A 289 22.98 -0.40 -17.13
N CYS A 290 23.84 0.17 -16.29
CA CYS A 290 24.34 1.54 -16.42
C CYS A 290 25.76 1.61 -17.00
N TYR A 291 26.32 0.51 -17.47
CA TYR A 291 27.64 0.46 -18.10
C TYR A 291 27.57 0.02 -19.56
N ASN A 292 28.47 0.58 -20.37
CA ASN A 292 28.76 0.09 -21.72
C ASN A 292 29.65 -1.15 -21.65
N GLU A 293 29.80 -1.86 -22.77
CA GLU A 293 30.68 -3.03 -22.88
C GLU A 293 32.16 -2.71 -22.55
N ASP A 294 32.59 -1.47 -22.75
CA ASP A 294 33.95 -0.99 -22.41
C ASP A 294 34.11 -0.59 -20.93
N GLY A 295 33.06 -0.72 -20.11
CA GLY A 295 33.03 -0.36 -18.70
C GLY A 295 32.83 1.14 -18.43
N SER A 296 32.64 1.97 -19.45
CA SER A 296 32.27 3.38 -19.27
C SER A 296 30.80 3.51 -18.85
N VAL A 297 30.45 4.61 -18.19
CA VAL A 297 29.07 4.90 -17.79
C VAL A 297 28.21 5.13 -19.03
N LYS A 298 27.11 4.38 -19.15
CA LYS A 298 26.14 4.46 -20.24
C LYS A 298 25.31 5.73 -20.12
N THR A 299 25.79 6.82 -20.70
CA THR A 299 25.21 8.17 -20.51
C THR A 299 23.74 8.26 -20.91
N GLU A 300 23.33 7.58 -21.98
CA GLU A 300 21.97 7.55 -22.50
C GLU A 300 20.99 6.79 -21.61
N PHE A 301 21.49 6.04 -20.62
CA PHE A 301 20.64 5.44 -19.60
C PHE A 301 19.96 6.51 -18.74
N PHE A 302 20.62 7.66 -18.58
CA PHE A 302 20.24 8.70 -17.64
C PHE A 302 19.63 9.91 -18.33
N ARG A 303 18.57 10.47 -17.73
CA ARG A 303 17.90 11.70 -18.17
C ARG A 303 18.75 12.94 -17.88
N ASP A 304 19.39 12.97 -16.72
CA ASP A 304 20.11 14.13 -16.17
C ASP A 304 21.51 13.75 -15.64
N GLY A 305 22.03 12.61 -16.09
CA GLY A 305 23.30 12.06 -15.64
C GLY A 305 23.26 11.37 -14.28
N THR A 306 22.08 11.32 -13.63
CA THR A 306 21.87 10.63 -12.35
C THR A 306 20.69 9.67 -12.43
N HIS A 307 19.53 10.15 -12.87
CA HIS A 307 18.28 9.39 -12.83
C HIS A 307 18.03 8.70 -14.17
N PRO A 308 17.48 7.46 -14.18
CA PRO A 308 17.10 6.79 -15.41
C PRO A 308 16.17 7.65 -16.27
N VAL A 309 16.29 7.56 -17.60
CA VAL A 309 15.16 7.97 -18.45
C VAL A 309 13.94 7.12 -18.11
N LEU A 310 12.73 7.68 -18.27
CA LEU A 310 11.51 7.07 -17.75
C LEU A 310 11.29 5.63 -18.26
N ASP A 311 11.57 5.38 -19.53
CA ASP A 311 11.41 4.06 -20.15
C ASP A 311 12.35 3.00 -19.54
N ASN A 312 13.51 3.41 -19.00
CA ASN A 312 14.48 2.48 -18.42
C ASN A 312 14.06 1.94 -17.05
N TYR A 313 13.04 2.51 -16.41
CA TYR A 313 12.46 1.91 -15.20
C TYR A 313 11.79 0.56 -15.48
N ALA A 314 11.47 0.23 -16.74
CA ALA A 314 10.99 -1.11 -17.10
C ALA A 314 12.03 -2.19 -16.72
N TYR A 315 13.33 -1.92 -16.89
CA TYR A 315 14.39 -2.85 -16.48
C TYR A 315 14.43 -3.08 -14.96
N TYR A 316 13.97 -2.12 -14.15
CA TYR A 316 13.89 -2.29 -12.69
C TYR A 316 12.75 -3.26 -12.34
N VAL A 317 11.65 -3.23 -13.10
CA VAL A 317 10.56 -4.21 -12.97
C VAL A 317 11.06 -5.60 -13.37
N ASP A 318 11.76 -5.70 -14.49
CA ASP A 318 12.32 -6.98 -14.97
C ASP A 318 13.28 -7.61 -13.93
N LEU A 319 14.17 -6.82 -13.30
CA LEU A 319 15.07 -7.31 -12.25
C LEU A 319 14.32 -7.88 -11.05
N LEU A 320 13.22 -7.24 -10.64
CA LEU A 320 12.38 -7.71 -9.54
C LEU A 320 11.66 -9.01 -9.90
N ASP A 321 11.11 -9.09 -11.11
CA ASP A 321 10.44 -10.27 -11.63
C ASP A 321 11.41 -11.46 -11.77
N GLU A 322 12.62 -11.22 -12.29
CA GLU A 322 13.71 -12.20 -12.38
C GLU A 322 14.17 -12.71 -10.99
N ALA A 323 14.16 -11.83 -10.00
CA ALA A 323 14.41 -12.18 -8.60
C ALA A 323 13.27 -12.95 -7.93
N GLY A 324 12.14 -13.14 -8.62
CA GLY A 324 11.01 -13.93 -8.16
C GLY A 324 10.19 -13.24 -7.08
N ILE A 325 10.14 -11.90 -7.05
CA ILE A 325 9.29 -11.19 -6.10
C ILE A 325 7.82 -11.58 -6.31
N VAL A 326 7.09 -11.78 -5.21
CA VAL A 326 5.64 -12.05 -5.26
C VAL A 326 4.89 -10.79 -4.87
N LEU A 327 4.33 -10.10 -5.87
CA LEU A 327 3.46 -8.93 -5.69
C LEU A 327 2.00 -9.37 -5.57
N GLU A 328 1.43 -9.14 -4.39
CA GLU A 328 0.01 -9.37 -4.13
C GLU A 328 -0.86 -8.46 -5.01
N ASP A 329 -2.05 -8.92 -5.36
CA ASP A 329 -3.03 -8.07 -6.04
C ASP A 329 -3.61 -7.05 -5.07
N LYS A 330 -3.88 -5.84 -5.58
CA LYS A 330 -4.46 -4.73 -4.82
C LYS A 330 -5.76 -5.19 -4.16
N GLN A 331 -5.82 -5.14 -2.83
CA GLN A 331 -7.04 -5.48 -2.10
C GLN A 331 -8.01 -4.29 -2.18
N VAL A 332 -8.98 -4.41 -3.08
CA VAL A 332 -10.01 -3.39 -3.29
C VAL A 332 -11.27 -3.74 -2.50
N SER A 333 -11.63 -2.88 -1.55
CA SER A 333 -12.83 -3.09 -0.73
C SER A 333 -14.08 -3.16 -1.61
N SER A 334 -14.84 -4.25 -1.47
CA SER A 334 -16.17 -4.41 -2.07
C SER A 334 -17.26 -3.67 -1.30
N LYS A 335 -16.94 -3.10 -0.13
CA LYS A 335 -17.90 -2.38 0.72
C LYS A 335 -18.25 -1.02 0.11
N ILE A 336 -19.53 -0.79 -0.11
CA ILE A 336 -20.08 0.51 -0.49
C ILE A 336 -20.55 1.21 0.79
N ALA A 337 -20.13 2.46 0.98
CA ALA A 337 -20.47 3.22 2.18
C ALA A 337 -21.95 3.59 2.20
N ASP A 338 -22.59 3.39 3.36
CA ASP A 338 -23.94 3.89 3.62
C ASP A 338 -23.95 5.42 3.59
N PHE A 339 -25.06 6.02 3.18
CA PHE A 339 -25.23 7.47 3.23
C PHE A 339 -26.69 7.86 3.44
N SER A 340 -26.88 9.09 3.91
CA SER A 340 -28.20 9.64 4.19
C SER A 340 -28.39 10.99 3.51
N THR A 341 -29.64 11.28 3.17
CA THR A 341 -30.08 12.58 2.67
C THR A 341 -31.11 13.21 3.62
N SER A 342 -31.48 14.46 3.35
CA SER A 342 -32.43 15.24 4.12
C SER A 342 -33.45 15.93 3.21
N VAL A 343 -34.58 16.36 3.80
CA VAL A 343 -35.62 17.12 3.09
C VAL A 343 -35.15 18.49 2.57
N ALA A 344 -34.01 18.99 3.05
CA ALA A 344 -33.42 20.25 2.59
C ALA A 344 -32.60 20.09 1.30
N ASN A 345 -32.22 18.86 0.92
CA ASN A 345 -31.38 18.64 -0.24
C ASN A 345 -32.15 18.85 -1.55
N SER A 346 -31.54 19.59 -2.47
CA SER A 346 -31.85 19.51 -3.90
C SER A 346 -31.21 18.28 -4.53
N ILE A 347 -31.58 17.96 -5.77
CA ILE A 347 -30.95 16.85 -6.49
C ILE A 347 -29.44 17.05 -6.70
N GLY A 348 -28.99 18.29 -6.86
CA GLY A 348 -27.57 18.60 -7.00
C GLY A 348 -26.79 18.35 -5.71
N ASP A 349 -27.37 18.69 -4.57
CA ASP A 349 -26.70 18.59 -3.26
C ASP A 349 -26.51 17.14 -2.79
N SER A 350 -27.51 16.31 -3.08
CA SER A 350 -27.59 14.93 -2.59
C SER A 350 -26.93 13.91 -3.52
N SER A 351 -26.69 14.26 -4.78
CA SER A 351 -26.16 13.31 -5.76
C SER A 351 -24.77 12.83 -5.36
N ARG A 352 -24.56 11.51 -5.42
CA ARG A 352 -23.30 10.83 -5.13
C ARG A 352 -22.96 9.86 -6.25
N ASN A 353 -21.69 9.84 -6.63
CA ASN A 353 -21.13 8.70 -7.35
C ASN A 353 -21.09 7.51 -6.41
N ILE A 354 -21.40 6.33 -6.94
CA ILE A 354 -21.20 5.08 -6.20
C ILE A 354 -19.95 4.42 -6.75
N ALA A 355 -18.96 4.20 -5.88
CA ALA A 355 -17.74 3.47 -6.22
C ALA A 355 -17.81 2.05 -5.67
N TYR A 356 -17.32 1.10 -6.45
CA TYR A 356 -17.17 -0.30 -6.09
C TYR A 356 -15.75 -0.72 -6.41
N LYS A 357 -15.06 -1.34 -5.43
CA LYS A 357 -13.65 -1.74 -5.57
C LYS A 357 -12.73 -0.57 -6.01
N GLY A 358 -13.05 0.65 -5.56
CA GLY A 358 -12.28 1.86 -5.85
C GLY A 358 -12.58 2.54 -7.18
N THR A 359 -13.45 1.97 -8.03
CA THR A 359 -13.84 2.53 -9.33
C THR A 359 -15.30 2.99 -9.29
N ASN A 360 -15.60 4.16 -9.87
CA ASN A 360 -16.99 4.62 -10.03
C ASN A 360 -17.77 3.66 -10.94
N LEU A 361 -18.99 3.32 -10.54
CA LEU A 361 -19.91 2.57 -11.38
C LEU A 361 -20.41 3.48 -12.52
N ASN A 362 -20.11 3.10 -13.76
CA ASN A 362 -20.50 3.86 -14.95
C ASN A 362 -21.39 3.02 -15.88
N ARG A 363 -20.95 1.81 -16.22
CA ARG A 363 -21.60 0.90 -17.15
C ARG A 363 -21.32 -0.56 -16.77
N GLU A 364 -22.13 -1.48 -17.29
CA GLU A 364 -21.93 -2.93 -17.14
C GLU A 364 -21.80 -3.38 -15.67
N PHE A 365 -22.77 -2.97 -14.85
CA PHE A 365 -22.81 -3.30 -13.42
C PHE A 365 -24.23 -3.63 -12.96
N SER A 366 -24.32 -4.31 -11.82
CA SER A 366 -25.53 -4.40 -11.01
C SER A 366 -25.23 -3.80 -9.64
N LEU A 367 -26.14 -2.98 -9.13
CA LEU A 367 -26.06 -2.39 -7.80
C LEU A 367 -27.39 -2.59 -7.09
N GLU A 368 -27.35 -3.11 -5.88
CA GLU A 368 -28.54 -3.32 -5.04
C GLU A 368 -28.31 -2.77 -3.64
N GLY A 369 -29.40 -2.53 -2.91
CA GLY A 369 -29.35 -2.11 -1.52
C GLY A 369 -30.75 -1.92 -0.94
N THR A 370 -30.77 -1.34 0.25
CA THR A 370 -32.01 -0.94 0.92
C THR A 370 -32.05 0.58 1.00
N LEU A 371 -33.23 1.14 0.69
CA LEU A 371 -33.54 2.54 0.96
C LEU A 371 -34.61 2.64 2.04
N LYS A 372 -34.49 3.62 2.93
CA LYS A 372 -35.48 3.92 3.98
C LYS A 372 -35.88 5.39 3.91
N ILE A 373 -37.11 5.64 3.49
CA ILE A 373 -37.69 6.99 3.40
C ILE A 373 -38.27 7.37 4.75
N LYS A 374 -37.60 8.28 5.44
CA LYS A 374 -37.97 8.73 6.80
C LYS A 374 -38.94 9.90 6.76
N GLN A 375 -38.57 10.93 5.99
CA GLN A 375 -39.31 12.19 5.91
C GLN A 375 -39.37 12.69 4.48
N THR A 376 -40.41 13.46 4.18
CA THR A 376 -40.70 13.96 2.84
C THR A 376 -41.13 15.42 2.92
N GLY A 377 -40.56 16.25 2.04
CA GLY A 377 -40.96 17.63 1.79
C GLY A 377 -41.91 17.72 0.61
N HIS A 378 -41.83 18.82 -0.14
CA HIS A 378 -42.64 19.04 -1.33
C HIS A 378 -42.03 18.35 -2.56
N ASN A 379 -42.87 17.72 -3.38
CA ASN A 379 -42.46 17.05 -4.63
C ASN A 379 -41.25 16.09 -4.49
N PRO A 380 -41.18 15.25 -3.43
CA PRO A 380 -40.00 14.49 -3.11
C PRO A 380 -39.73 13.39 -4.14
N HIS A 381 -38.46 13.20 -4.49
CA HIS A 381 -38.05 12.10 -5.37
C HIS A 381 -36.68 11.53 -5.02
N ILE A 382 -36.51 10.25 -5.30
CA ILE A 382 -35.22 9.54 -5.31
C ILE A 382 -34.86 9.26 -6.76
N GLN A 383 -33.59 9.42 -7.12
CA GLN A 383 -33.11 9.17 -8.48
C GLN A 383 -32.07 8.06 -8.57
N PHE A 384 -32.08 7.40 -9.72
CA PHE A 384 -31.00 6.55 -10.22
C PHE A 384 -30.61 7.09 -11.61
N SER A 385 -29.59 7.94 -11.67
CA SER A 385 -29.18 8.65 -12.89
C SER A 385 -28.22 7.80 -13.71
N LEU A 386 -28.48 7.71 -15.02
CA LEU A 386 -27.69 6.97 -16.00
C LEU A 386 -26.84 7.89 -16.87
N ASP A 387 -27.02 9.20 -16.71
CA ASP A 387 -26.14 10.24 -17.19
C ASP A 387 -25.66 11.09 -16.01
N ASN A 388 -24.55 11.82 -16.21
CA ASN A 388 -23.84 12.59 -15.19
C ASN A 388 -24.70 13.74 -14.59
N THR A 389 -24.09 14.89 -14.29
CA THR A 389 -24.79 16.06 -13.71
C THR A 389 -25.91 16.66 -14.58
N SER A 390 -26.16 16.16 -15.80
CA SER A 390 -27.31 16.58 -16.61
C SER A 390 -28.66 16.06 -16.08
N PHE A 391 -28.67 14.91 -15.38
CA PHE A 391 -29.87 14.25 -14.87
C PHE A 391 -30.98 14.05 -15.93
N ALA A 392 -30.62 13.98 -17.20
CA ALA A 392 -31.57 13.96 -18.31
C ALA A 392 -32.14 12.55 -18.53
N ASN A 393 -31.43 11.50 -18.08
CA ASN A 393 -31.80 10.10 -18.25
C ASN A 393 -31.69 9.37 -16.90
N ARG A 394 -32.82 9.18 -16.22
CA ARG A 394 -32.84 8.65 -14.86
C ARG A 394 -34.12 7.88 -14.58
N PHE A 395 -34.04 6.88 -13.72
CA PHE A 395 -35.22 6.34 -13.05
C PHE A 395 -35.55 7.17 -11.81
N LEU A 396 -36.83 7.24 -11.49
CA LEU A 396 -37.34 8.00 -10.36
C LEU A 396 -38.24 7.14 -9.49
N LEU A 397 -38.12 7.31 -8.18
CA LEU A 397 -39.17 6.97 -7.24
C LEU A 397 -39.73 8.30 -6.72
N TRP A 398 -40.92 8.67 -7.16
CA TRP A 398 -41.40 10.06 -7.15
C TRP A 398 -42.81 10.21 -6.57
N ASP A 399 -42.94 10.99 -5.50
CA ASP A 399 -44.24 11.45 -5.00
C ASP A 399 -44.48 12.89 -5.49
N ASN A 400 -44.83 12.99 -6.77
CA ASN A 400 -45.02 14.29 -7.43
C ASN A 400 -46.22 15.08 -6.91
N LEU A 401 -47.14 14.43 -6.18
CA LEU A 401 -48.35 15.04 -5.63
C LEU A 401 -48.20 15.38 -4.14
N THR A 402 -47.06 15.07 -3.52
CA THR A 402 -46.81 15.30 -2.09
C THR A 402 -47.89 14.66 -1.21
N ASN A 403 -48.28 13.43 -1.52
CA ASN A 403 -49.34 12.71 -0.81
C ASN A 403 -48.86 11.39 -0.18
N GLY A 404 -47.55 11.17 -0.15
CA GLY A 404 -46.91 9.96 0.35
C GLY A 404 -46.88 8.81 -0.64
N ASN A 405 -47.44 8.95 -1.85
CA ASN A 405 -47.45 7.89 -2.86
C ASN A 405 -46.25 8.01 -3.80
N PHE A 406 -45.19 7.28 -3.47
CA PHE A 406 -44.01 7.19 -4.32
C PHE A 406 -44.23 6.26 -5.50
N LYS A 407 -44.20 6.83 -6.70
CA LYS A 407 -44.46 6.14 -7.98
C LYS A 407 -43.17 5.89 -8.74
N ILE A 408 -43.10 4.77 -9.46
CA ILE A 408 -42.01 4.53 -10.41
C ILE A 408 -42.16 5.45 -11.63
N GLY A 409 -41.30 6.46 -11.68
CA GLY A 409 -41.17 7.44 -12.75
C GLY A 409 -39.86 7.30 -13.52
N TYR A 410 -39.69 8.15 -14.53
CA TYR A 410 -38.41 8.30 -15.22
C TYR A 410 -38.26 9.70 -15.82
N ALA A 411 -37.05 10.01 -16.28
CA ALA A 411 -36.81 11.05 -17.27
C ALA A 411 -36.01 10.48 -18.45
N ILE A 412 -36.38 10.87 -19.68
CA ILE A 412 -35.60 10.63 -20.90
C ILE A 412 -35.39 11.97 -21.60
N ASN A 413 -34.14 12.33 -21.87
CA ASN A 413 -33.78 13.62 -22.45
C ASN A 413 -34.48 14.80 -21.72
N SER A 414 -34.50 14.74 -20.39
CA SER A 414 -35.15 15.70 -19.48
C SER A 414 -36.67 15.79 -19.59
N ASN A 415 -37.34 14.91 -20.35
CA ASN A 415 -38.79 14.78 -20.33
C ASN A 415 -39.19 13.80 -19.23
N HIS A 416 -39.93 14.27 -18.24
CA HIS A 416 -40.33 13.48 -17.07
C HIS A 416 -41.69 12.81 -17.25
N ASP A 417 -41.81 11.59 -16.75
CA ASP A 417 -43.08 10.90 -16.61
C ASP A 417 -43.22 10.37 -15.17
N ALA A 418 -44.26 10.84 -14.47
CA ALA A 418 -44.60 10.48 -13.09
C ALA A 418 -45.75 9.47 -13.00
N ASN A 419 -46.25 8.95 -14.12
CA ASN A 419 -47.34 7.99 -14.13
C ASN A 419 -46.76 6.61 -13.80
N ALA A 420 -47.36 5.90 -12.84
CA ALA A 420 -46.98 4.54 -12.51
C ALA A 420 -48.08 3.57 -12.92
N ASP A 421 -47.66 2.39 -13.38
CA ASP A 421 -48.56 1.26 -13.61
C ASP A 421 -49.02 0.62 -12.29
N ALA A 422 -50.01 -0.28 -12.40
CA ALA A 422 -50.51 -1.03 -11.25
C ALA A 422 -49.37 -1.80 -10.57
N GLY A 423 -49.25 -1.67 -9.24
CA GLY A 423 -48.19 -2.33 -8.46
C GLY A 423 -46.84 -1.60 -8.44
N SER A 424 -46.78 -0.38 -8.97
CA SER A 424 -45.58 0.48 -9.00
C SER A 424 -45.73 1.75 -8.16
N THR A 425 -46.59 1.70 -7.14
CA THR A 425 -46.81 2.78 -6.16
C THR A 425 -46.53 2.26 -4.74
N TYR A 426 -45.71 2.97 -3.99
CA TYR A 426 -45.30 2.63 -2.63
C TYR A 426 -45.72 3.74 -1.67
N VAL A 427 -46.54 3.38 -0.68
CA VAL A 427 -47.18 4.36 0.20
C VAL A 427 -46.34 4.58 1.44
N LYS A 428 -45.77 5.78 1.58
CA LYS A 428 -45.16 6.24 2.82
C LYS A 428 -46.28 6.68 3.77
N LYS A 429 -46.53 5.87 4.80
CA LYS A 429 -47.48 6.21 5.89
C LYS A 429 -46.77 7.06 6.96
N ALA A 430 -47.33 7.11 8.17
CA ALA A 430 -46.67 7.75 9.31
C ALA A 430 -45.28 7.14 9.58
N GLU A 431 -45.17 5.81 9.46
CA GLU A 431 -43.92 5.06 9.59
C GLU A 431 -42.95 5.29 8.41
N ASP A 432 -41.69 4.89 8.62
CA ASP A 432 -40.68 4.85 7.58
C ASP A 432 -41.07 3.86 6.47
N LEU A 433 -40.87 4.26 5.21
CA LEU A 433 -41.04 3.35 4.07
C LEU A 433 -39.69 2.72 3.71
N VAL A 434 -39.56 1.42 3.90
CA VAL A 434 -38.34 0.65 3.56
C VAL A 434 -38.58 -0.14 2.28
N LEU A 435 -37.67 0.02 1.31
CA LEU A 435 -37.71 -0.69 0.03
C LEU A 435 -36.33 -1.28 -0.27
N ASN A 436 -36.31 -2.51 -0.76
CA ASN A 436 -35.12 -3.06 -1.40
C ASN A 436 -35.15 -2.65 -2.87
N TRP A 437 -33.99 -2.34 -3.42
CA TRP A 437 -33.88 -1.93 -4.82
C TRP A 437 -32.67 -2.59 -5.45
N LYS A 438 -32.75 -2.81 -6.77
CA LYS A 438 -31.64 -3.25 -7.60
C LYS A 438 -31.71 -2.53 -8.93
N ILE A 439 -30.59 -2.05 -9.43
CA ILE A 439 -30.44 -1.60 -10.80
C ILE A 439 -29.42 -2.48 -11.51
N LEU A 440 -29.78 -3.01 -12.67
CA LEU A 440 -28.85 -3.65 -13.61
C LEU A 440 -28.65 -2.69 -14.78
N VAL A 441 -27.39 -2.33 -15.06
CA VAL A 441 -27.00 -1.50 -16.19
C VAL A 441 -26.13 -2.35 -17.12
N THR A 442 -26.58 -2.54 -18.36
CA THR A 442 -25.82 -3.24 -19.40
C THR A 442 -25.10 -2.26 -20.30
N SER A 443 -24.34 -2.76 -21.27
CA SER A 443 -23.78 -1.92 -22.33
C SER A 443 -24.84 -1.27 -23.21
N LYS A 444 -26.12 -1.65 -23.13
CA LYS A 444 -27.20 -1.12 -23.98
C LYS A 444 -28.40 -0.56 -23.19
N ASN A 445 -28.83 -1.22 -22.13
CA ASN A 445 -30.09 -0.96 -21.44
C ASN A 445 -29.88 -0.84 -19.92
N ALA A 446 -30.89 -0.36 -19.21
CA ALA A 446 -30.93 -0.37 -17.75
C ALA A 446 -32.27 -0.91 -17.23
N TYR A 447 -32.24 -1.60 -16.10
CA TYR A 447 -33.37 -2.32 -15.52
C TYR A 447 -33.46 -1.96 -14.03
N LEU A 448 -34.60 -1.44 -13.57
CA LEU A 448 -34.83 -1.13 -12.16
C LEU A 448 -35.84 -2.09 -11.55
N TYR A 449 -35.41 -2.71 -10.45
CA TYR A 449 -36.19 -3.62 -9.64
C TYR A 449 -36.45 -2.98 -8.28
N ILE A 450 -37.66 -3.18 -7.75
CA ILE A 450 -38.03 -2.77 -6.39
C ILE A 450 -38.69 -3.95 -5.70
N ASN A 451 -38.22 -4.28 -4.49
CA ASN A 451 -38.63 -5.45 -3.71
C ASN A 451 -38.54 -6.77 -4.48
N GLY A 452 -37.57 -6.88 -5.39
CA GLY A 452 -37.33 -8.08 -6.21
C GLY A 452 -38.04 -8.08 -7.56
N ASP A 453 -39.11 -7.31 -7.70
CA ASP A 453 -39.89 -7.22 -8.93
C ASP A 453 -39.26 -6.23 -9.93
N LEU A 454 -39.15 -6.60 -11.21
CA LEU A 454 -38.80 -5.67 -12.27
C LEU A 454 -39.95 -4.65 -12.46
N LYS A 455 -39.63 -3.35 -12.43
CA LYS A 455 -40.63 -2.28 -12.54
C LYS A 455 -40.55 -1.49 -13.83
N ILE A 456 -39.34 -1.35 -14.38
CA ILE A 456 -39.10 -0.47 -15.51
C ILE A 456 -37.79 -0.83 -16.20
N ILE A 457 -37.78 -0.77 -17.53
CA ILE A 457 -36.59 -0.94 -18.37
C ILE A 457 -36.40 0.35 -19.17
N MET A 458 -35.18 0.89 -19.21
CA MET A 458 -34.80 1.93 -20.16
C MET A 458 -33.95 1.30 -21.26
N LEU A 459 -34.49 1.32 -22.48
CA LEU A 459 -33.79 0.84 -23.67
C LEU A 459 -32.87 1.92 -24.23
N ASN A 460 -31.73 1.51 -24.80
CA ASN A 460 -30.81 2.39 -25.53
C ASN A 460 -30.35 3.60 -24.71
N ILE A 461 -29.86 3.32 -23.50
CA ILE A 461 -29.33 4.36 -22.59
C ILE A 461 -28.10 5.04 -23.23
N PRO A 462 -27.77 6.31 -22.89
CA PRO A 462 -26.72 7.09 -23.55
C PRO A 462 -25.42 6.32 -23.77
N ASN A 463 -24.86 6.33 -24.98
CA ASN A 463 -23.63 5.59 -25.32
C ASN A 463 -22.38 6.36 -24.87
N ASP A 464 -22.25 6.61 -23.57
CA ASP A 464 -21.10 7.27 -22.98
C ASP A 464 -20.73 6.60 -21.65
N ALA A 465 -19.79 5.65 -21.72
CA ALA A 465 -19.31 4.90 -20.56
C ALA A 465 -18.45 5.74 -19.59
N THR A 466 -18.17 7.01 -19.92
CA THR A 466 -17.45 7.94 -19.04
C THR A 466 -18.37 8.65 -18.04
N LYS A 467 -19.70 8.53 -18.22
CA LYS A 467 -20.69 9.16 -17.35
C LYS A 467 -20.96 8.26 -16.14
N SER A 468 -20.66 8.76 -14.95
CA SER A 468 -20.92 8.05 -13.71
C SER A 468 -22.40 7.88 -13.43
N PHE A 469 -22.75 6.73 -12.87
CA PHE A 469 -24.04 6.50 -12.23
C PHE A 469 -24.15 7.34 -10.95
N LEU A 470 -25.29 8.01 -10.78
CA LEU A 470 -25.55 8.84 -9.61
C LEU A 470 -26.80 8.40 -8.86
N MET A 471 -26.71 8.41 -7.53
CA MET A 471 -27.86 8.28 -6.65
C MET A 471 -28.02 9.52 -5.79
N GLY A 472 -29.27 9.92 -5.56
CA GLY A 472 -29.57 11.10 -4.76
C GLY A 472 -31.06 11.26 -4.55
N THR A 473 -31.41 12.31 -3.83
CA THR A 473 -32.80 12.65 -3.52
C THR A 473 -33.04 14.15 -3.60
N GLU A 474 -34.25 14.54 -3.92
CA GLU A 474 -34.73 15.90 -3.74
C GLU A 474 -35.88 15.88 -2.75
N HIS A 475 -35.83 16.78 -1.77
CA HIS A 475 -36.87 16.95 -0.75
C HIS A 475 -37.26 15.66 0.01
N ALA A 476 -36.38 14.66 0.09
CA ALA A 476 -36.63 13.42 0.83
C ALA A 476 -35.45 13.10 1.75
N ALA A 477 -35.75 12.78 3.02
CA ALA A 477 -34.76 12.24 3.94
C ALA A 477 -34.73 10.71 3.83
N VAL A 478 -33.67 10.18 3.20
CA VAL A 478 -33.54 8.76 2.89
C VAL A 478 -32.22 8.23 3.40
N ASP A 479 -32.24 7.05 4.03
CA ASP A 479 -31.03 6.28 4.30
C ASP A 479 -30.83 5.23 3.21
N PHE A 480 -29.63 5.20 2.62
CA PHE A 480 -29.19 4.16 1.68
C PHE A 480 -28.15 3.29 2.37
N TYR A 481 -28.41 1.99 2.47
CA TYR A 481 -27.57 1.07 3.23
C TYR A 481 -27.64 -0.36 2.71
N ASN A 482 -26.76 -1.22 3.23
CA ASN A 482 -26.61 -2.61 2.78
C ASN A 482 -26.33 -2.73 1.28
N MET A 483 -25.62 -1.76 0.71
CA MET A 483 -25.37 -1.72 -0.72
C MET A 483 -24.32 -2.73 -1.16
N LYS A 484 -24.59 -3.41 -2.28
CA LYS A 484 -23.71 -4.39 -2.91
C LYS A 484 -23.68 -4.16 -4.40
N ALA A 485 -22.50 -4.26 -5.00
CA ALA A 485 -22.35 -4.19 -6.45
C ALA A 485 -21.68 -5.45 -7.00
N ILE A 486 -21.97 -5.69 -8.27
CA ILE A 486 -21.30 -6.63 -9.16
C ILE A 486 -20.95 -5.82 -10.40
N SER A 487 -19.68 -5.78 -10.82
CA SER A 487 -19.32 -5.14 -12.09
C SER A 487 -18.69 -6.16 -13.03
N LYS A 488 -18.85 -5.96 -14.34
CA LYS A 488 -18.19 -6.82 -15.33
C LYS A 488 -16.65 -6.74 -15.22
N GLU A 489 -16.13 -5.57 -14.83
CA GLU A 489 -14.69 -5.33 -14.64
C GLU A 489 -14.10 -6.23 -13.54
N PHE A 490 -14.80 -6.39 -12.42
CA PHE A 490 -14.27 -7.10 -11.25
C PHE A 490 -14.91 -8.47 -10.97
N ASP A 491 -16.10 -8.74 -11.53
CA ASP A 491 -16.94 -9.90 -11.22
C ASP A 491 -17.63 -10.41 -12.52
N ALA A 492 -16.83 -10.62 -13.57
CA ALA A 492 -17.32 -10.91 -14.93
C ALA A 492 -18.28 -12.11 -14.99
N ASN A 493 -18.02 -13.18 -14.24
CA ASN A 493 -18.83 -14.40 -14.26
C ASN A 493 -20.21 -14.16 -13.65
N GLU A 494 -20.25 -13.52 -12.48
CA GLU A 494 -21.45 -13.15 -11.76
C GLU A 494 -22.27 -12.15 -12.56
N TYR A 495 -21.62 -11.15 -13.17
CA TYR A 495 -22.28 -10.18 -14.04
C TYR A 495 -22.92 -10.86 -15.26
N ASN A 496 -22.17 -11.73 -15.96
CA ASN A 496 -22.69 -12.45 -17.12
C ASN A 496 -23.84 -13.40 -16.75
N ALA A 497 -23.86 -13.93 -15.53
CA ALA A 497 -24.98 -14.73 -15.04
C ALA A 497 -26.27 -13.90 -14.90
N LEU A 498 -26.19 -12.62 -14.53
CA LEU A 498 -27.36 -11.72 -14.50
C LEU A 498 -27.98 -11.50 -15.88
N LEU A 499 -27.15 -11.53 -16.93
CA LEU A 499 -27.61 -11.41 -18.32
C LEU A 499 -28.34 -12.66 -18.81
N ASN A 500 -28.34 -13.75 -18.03
CA ASN A 500 -29.04 -14.97 -18.40
C ASN A 500 -30.53 -14.99 -18.06
N ASP A 501 -31.01 -14.01 -17.29
CA ASP A 501 -32.43 -13.82 -17.00
C ASP A 501 -33.25 -13.72 -18.30
N THR A 502 -34.43 -14.34 -18.31
CA THR A 502 -35.27 -14.47 -19.51
C THR A 502 -35.69 -13.11 -20.07
N ILE A 503 -36.04 -12.16 -19.20
CA ILE A 503 -36.47 -10.82 -19.60
C ILE A 503 -35.26 -10.01 -20.06
N VAL A 504 -34.15 -10.06 -19.32
CA VAL A 504 -32.92 -9.36 -19.70
C VAL A 504 -32.45 -9.85 -21.08
N LYS A 505 -32.37 -11.16 -21.32
CA LYS A 505 -32.02 -11.73 -22.64
C LYS A 505 -32.91 -11.21 -23.76
N LYS A 506 -34.24 -11.17 -23.54
CA LYS A 506 -35.21 -10.69 -24.52
C LYS A 506 -34.91 -9.25 -24.96
N TYR A 507 -34.65 -8.36 -24.01
CA TYR A 507 -34.42 -6.94 -24.32
C TYR A 507 -32.99 -6.62 -24.76
N GLU A 508 -31.98 -7.37 -24.32
CA GLU A 508 -30.61 -7.27 -24.87
C GLU A 508 -30.55 -7.76 -26.33
N ALA A 509 -31.34 -8.76 -26.71
CA ALA A 509 -31.43 -9.24 -28.10
C ALA A 509 -32.28 -8.35 -29.03
N SER A 510 -33.01 -7.37 -28.47
CA SER A 510 -33.89 -6.48 -29.23
C SER A 510 -33.10 -5.66 -30.25
N GLN A 511 -33.63 -5.52 -31.46
CA GLN A 511 -33.08 -4.65 -32.51
C GLN A 511 -33.58 -3.20 -32.40
N GLU A 512 -34.37 -2.88 -31.38
CA GLU A 512 -34.81 -1.51 -31.11
C GLU A 512 -33.59 -0.61 -30.83
N THR A 513 -33.59 0.57 -31.46
CA THR A 513 -32.52 1.58 -31.37
C THR A 513 -33.00 2.89 -30.76
N THR A 514 -34.32 3.07 -30.61
CA THR A 514 -34.91 4.25 -29.98
C THR A 514 -34.73 4.20 -28.47
N ARG A 515 -34.25 5.30 -27.87
CA ARG A 515 -34.28 5.44 -26.41
C ARG A 515 -35.70 5.61 -25.93
N GLN A 516 -36.18 4.63 -25.18
CA GLN A 516 -37.53 4.59 -24.65
C GLN A 516 -37.56 3.80 -23.36
N VAL A 517 -38.66 3.97 -22.63
CA VAL A 517 -38.95 3.14 -21.46
C VAL A 517 -39.95 2.06 -21.84
N ILE A 518 -39.71 0.86 -21.35
CA ILE A 518 -40.71 -0.20 -21.28
C ILE A 518 -41.20 -0.28 -19.83
N ARG A 519 -42.51 -0.15 -19.66
CA ARG A 519 -43.23 -0.47 -18.42
C ARG A 519 -44.33 -1.46 -18.80
N ASP A 520 -44.59 -2.48 -18.00
CA ASP A 520 -45.69 -3.39 -18.31
C ASP A 520 -46.28 -4.16 -17.12
N LYS A 521 -47.52 -4.64 -17.34
CA LYS A 521 -48.22 -5.70 -16.60
C LYS A 521 -47.69 -7.11 -16.93
N ASP A 522 -46.80 -7.20 -17.93
CA ASP A 522 -46.29 -8.44 -18.55
C ASP A 522 -44.76 -8.63 -18.34
N PHE A 523 -44.19 -8.09 -17.26
CA PHE A 523 -42.84 -8.49 -16.80
C PHE A 523 -42.85 -9.93 -16.28
#